data_AF-A0A2N1UQB5-F1
#
_entry.id   AF-A0A2N1UQB5-F1
#
_cell.length_a   1.000
_cell.length_b   1.000
_cell.length_c   1.000
_cell.angle_alpha   90.00
_cell.angle_beta   90.00
_cell.angle_gamma   90.00
#
_symmetry.space_group_name_H-M   'P 1'
#
loop_
_entity.id
_entity.type
_entity.pdbx_description
1 polymer ?
#
loop_
_entity_poly.entity_id
_entity_poly.type
_entity_poly.pdbx_seq_one_letter_code
_entity_poly.pdbx_strand_id
1 'polypeptide(L)'
;NLPFRDDGEFALLHSAVRVVLPLIPALAASSPVMEGRITGMKDTRLEAYRTNQDLVPSIVGGVIPEAVYSRREYEERILEPMYRDIAPLDPEGILSDEWLNSRGAIACFDRNTIEIRLIDTQECASMDTAVAAAVYYLVRGLVEGFFTAPLALRRVSTELLRGILDRAVRDGGDAFIGERDYLGLFGLDSKPRKASFIWRLLAGSLAERYPEMRAYIPRLDIIAEEGTLSDRILRGLGGGVTRDSIIREYSRLASCLDGDLPYRP
;
A
#
# COMPACT_ATOMS: atom_id res chain seq x y z
N ASN A 1 -8.97 -3.11 7.11
CA ASN A 1 -8.89 -3.40 8.55
C ASN A 1 -8.71 -4.89 8.75
N LEU A 2 -7.65 -5.30 9.45
CA LEU A 2 -7.34 -6.70 9.77
C LEU A 2 -7.33 -6.87 11.29
N PRO A 3 -8.11 -7.80 11.87
CA PRO A 3 -8.24 -7.92 13.32
C PRO A 3 -7.08 -8.67 13.97
N PHE A 4 -6.84 -8.37 15.24
CA PHE A 4 -5.95 -9.11 16.14
C PHE A 4 -6.61 -9.24 17.53
N ARG A 5 -6.23 -10.25 18.31
CA ARG A 5 -6.82 -10.47 19.65
C ARG A 5 -5.98 -9.95 20.81
N ASP A 6 -4.65 -10.06 20.70
CA ASP A 6 -3.70 -9.69 21.76
C ASP A 6 -2.37 -9.19 21.18
N ASP A 7 -1.42 -8.83 22.04
CA ASP A 7 -0.08 -8.36 21.64
C ASP A 7 0.67 -9.37 20.76
N GLY A 8 0.46 -10.68 20.97
CA GLY A 8 1.11 -11.72 20.17
C GLY A 8 0.60 -11.72 18.73
N GLU A 9 -0.72 -11.69 18.56
CA GLU A 9 -1.36 -11.58 17.25
C GLU A 9 -1.09 -10.21 16.59
N PHE A 10 -1.11 -9.12 17.37
CA PHE A 10 -0.72 -7.80 16.90
C PHE A 10 0.70 -7.80 16.34
N ALA A 11 1.68 -8.30 17.10
CA ALA A 11 3.07 -8.30 16.67
C ALA A 11 3.29 -9.09 15.38
N LEU A 12 2.59 -10.22 15.24
CA LEU A 12 2.63 -11.07 14.05
C LEU A 12 2.01 -10.36 12.84
N LEU A 13 0.78 -9.88 12.98
CA LEU A 13 0.04 -9.18 11.94
C LEU A 13 0.76 -7.90 11.51
N HIS A 14 1.24 -7.10 12.46
CA HIS A 14 1.97 -5.87 12.21
C HIS A 14 3.26 -6.12 11.42
N SER A 15 4.00 -7.19 11.75
CA SER A 15 5.20 -7.58 11.01
C SER A 15 4.88 -7.93 9.55
N ALA A 16 3.80 -8.68 9.31
CA ALA A 16 3.36 -9.04 7.96
C ALA A 16 2.88 -7.81 7.18
N VAL A 17 2.06 -6.95 7.78
CA VAL A 17 1.57 -5.72 7.16
C VAL A 17 2.74 -4.83 6.74
N ARG A 18 3.72 -4.58 7.63
CA ARG A 18 4.92 -3.79 7.31
C ARG A 18 5.65 -4.29 6.06
N VAL A 19 5.78 -5.62 5.92
CA VAL A 19 6.42 -6.25 4.75
C VAL A 19 5.61 -6.08 3.47
N VAL A 20 4.27 -6.04 3.55
CA VAL A 20 3.38 -5.90 2.39
C VAL A 20 3.27 -4.46 1.89
N LEU A 21 3.30 -3.47 2.80
CA LEU A 21 3.11 -2.06 2.46
C LEU A 21 3.92 -1.56 1.23
N PRO A 22 5.23 -1.86 1.09
CA PRO A 22 6.02 -1.37 -0.03
C PRO A 22 5.57 -1.86 -1.41
N LEU A 23 4.85 -2.98 -1.48
CA LEU A 23 4.37 -3.56 -2.73
C LEU A 23 3.01 -3.01 -3.15
N ILE A 24 2.25 -2.38 -2.24
CA ILE A 24 0.88 -1.94 -2.53
C ILE A 24 0.80 -0.97 -3.73
N PRO A 25 1.67 0.07 -3.85
CA PRO A 25 1.56 0.99 -4.98
C PRO A 25 1.77 0.32 -6.34
N ALA A 26 2.52 -0.78 -6.39
CA ALA A 26 2.73 -1.56 -7.61
C ALA A 26 1.48 -2.26 -8.15
N LEU A 27 0.42 -2.38 -7.32
CA LEU A 27 -0.91 -2.79 -7.75
C LEU A 27 -1.87 -1.59 -7.82
N ALA A 28 -1.83 -0.75 -6.79
CA ALA A 28 -2.93 0.15 -6.46
C ALA A 28 -2.77 1.57 -7.02
N ALA A 29 -1.60 1.97 -7.50
CA ALA A 29 -1.39 3.36 -7.93
C ALA A 29 -2.45 3.78 -8.98
N SER A 30 -3.22 4.82 -8.68
CA SER A 30 -4.25 5.35 -9.59
C SER A 30 -4.29 6.87 -9.72
N SER A 31 -3.31 7.56 -9.12
CA SER A 31 -3.28 9.01 -8.98
C SER A 31 -2.10 9.67 -9.73
N PRO A 32 -1.98 9.59 -11.08
CA PRO A 32 -0.83 10.15 -11.80
C PRO A 32 -0.96 11.64 -12.14
N VAL A 33 -2.14 12.24 -11.90
CA VAL A 33 -2.47 13.63 -12.24
C VAL A 33 -2.89 14.38 -10.98
N MET A 34 -2.31 15.56 -10.77
CA MET A 34 -2.68 16.48 -9.70
C MET A 34 -2.66 17.92 -10.23
N GLU A 35 -3.65 18.73 -9.84
CA GLU A 35 -3.80 20.12 -10.30
C GLU A 35 -3.73 20.29 -11.84
N GLY A 36 -4.29 19.31 -12.56
CA GLY A 36 -4.33 19.30 -14.01
C GLY A 36 -3.00 18.99 -14.71
N ARG A 37 -2.02 18.43 -14.00
CA ARG A 37 -0.69 18.09 -14.54
C ARG A 37 -0.30 16.66 -14.20
N ILE A 38 0.43 16.00 -15.09
CA ILE A 38 1.14 14.75 -14.76
C ILE A 38 2.26 15.10 -13.79
N THR A 39 2.31 14.41 -12.66
CA THR A 39 3.26 14.72 -11.57
C THR A 39 4.62 14.05 -11.75
N GLY A 40 4.68 13.02 -12.60
CA GLY A 40 5.85 12.14 -12.73
C GLY A 40 5.90 11.01 -11.69
N MET A 41 4.91 10.93 -10.79
CA MET A 41 4.69 9.78 -9.91
C MET A 41 3.54 8.93 -10.44
N LYS A 42 3.59 7.61 -10.21
CA LYS A 42 2.40 6.76 -10.40
C LYS A 42 1.41 6.94 -9.27
N ASP A 43 1.87 7.12 -8.04
CA ASP A 43 1.02 7.30 -6.86
C ASP A 43 1.24 8.69 -6.25
N THR A 44 0.63 9.72 -6.84
CA THR A 44 0.76 11.09 -6.32
C THR A 44 0.06 11.24 -4.97
N ARG A 45 -1.03 10.49 -4.74
CA ARG A 45 -1.76 10.56 -3.47
C ARG A 45 -0.83 10.25 -2.31
N LEU A 46 -0.01 9.19 -2.41
CA LEU A 46 0.94 8.85 -1.35
C LEU A 46 2.06 9.86 -1.16
N GLU A 47 2.52 10.50 -2.25
CA GLU A 47 3.53 11.56 -2.12
C GLU A 47 2.95 12.83 -1.47
N ALA A 48 1.73 13.23 -1.85
CA ALA A 48 1.02 14.33 -1.21
C ALA A 48 0.71 14.00 0.26
N TYR A 49 0.27 12.78 0.55
CA TYR A 49 0.01 12.29 1.91
C TYR A 49 1.25 12.36 2.80
N ARG A 50 2.42 12.03 2.25
CA ARG A 50 3.72 12.12 2.95
C ARG A 50 4.11 13.57 3.26
N THR A 51 4.01 14.45 2.29
CA THR A 51 4.46 15.85 2.38
C THR A 51 3.47 16.77 3.09
N ASN A 52 2.19 16.40 3.14
CA ASN A 52 1.16 17.16 3.89
C ASN A 52 1.48 17.29 5.39
N GLN A 53 2.35 16.44 5.91
CA GLN A 53 2.72 16.40 7.33
C GLN A 53 4.13 16.96 7.61
N ASP A 54 4.71 17.71 6.67
CA ASP A 54 6.07 18.27 6.80
C ASP A 54 6.24 19.20 8.02
N LEU A 55 5.16 19.82 8.49
CA LEU A 55 5.18 20.67 9.68
C LEU A 55 5.37 19.85 10.98
N VAL A 56 4.79 18.65 11.05
CA VAL A 56 4.91 17.72 12.19
C VAL A 56 5.21 16.31 11.67
N PRO A 57 6.47 16.02 11.29
CA PRO A 57 6.81 14.79 10.57
C PRO A 57 6.50 13.49 11.33
N SER A 58 6.42 13.52 12.66
CA SER A 58 6.09 12.35 13.50
C SER A 58 4.67 11.83 13.29
N ILE A 59 3.78 12.65 12.70
CA ILE A 59 2.41 12.25 12.32
C ILE A 59 2.43 11.17 11.24
N VAL A 60 3.18 11.38 10.15
CA VAL A 60 3.32 10.40 9.07
C VAL A 60 4.45 9.40 9.31
N GLY A 61 5.44 9.81 10.12
CA GLY A 61 6.65 9.05 10.36
C GLY A 61 7.36 8.71 9.05
N GLY A 62 7.71 7.43 8.87
CA GLY A 62 8.32 6.94 7.64
C GLY A 62 7.34 6.45 6.57
N VAL A 63 6.03 6.70 6.73
CA VAL A 63 4.91 6.00 6.06
C VAL A 63 4.87 4.51 6.40
N ILE A 64 5.98 3.77 6.26
CA ILE A 64 6.13 2.45 6.85
C ILE A 64 6.21 2.59 8.38
N PRO A 65 5.32 1.94 9.15
CA PRO A 65 5.37 1.97 10.61
C PRO A 65 6.67 1.41 11.16
N GLU A 66 7.06 1.92 12.33
CA GLU A 66 8.18 1.47 13.13
C GLU A 66 8.01 -0.01 13.50
N ALA A 67 9.13 -0.71 13.69
CA ALA A 67 9.13 -2.10 14.14
C ALA A 67 8.77 -2.19 15.63
N VAL A 68 7.47 -2.21 15.93
CA VAL A 68 6.92 -2.38 17.28
C VAL A 68 6.03 -3.62 17.39
N TYR A 69 6.01 -4.24 18.57
CA TYR A 69 5.48 -5.60 18.77
C TYR A 69 4.59 -5.76 20.01
N SER A 70 4.15 -4.66 20.62
CA SER A 70 3.14 -4.66 21.67
C SER A 70 2.39 -3.34 21.66
N ARG A 71 1.21 -3.29 22.27
CA ARG A 71 0.47 -2.04 22.48
C ARG A 71 1.31 -1.00 23.21
N ARG A 72 1.97 -1.41 24.29
CA ARG A 72 2.83 -0.52 25.09
C ARG A 72 3.96 0.09 24.24
N GLU A 73 4.64 -0.73 23.45
CA GLU A 73 5.71 -0.24 22.57
C GLU A 73 5.16 0.70 21.48
N TYR A 74 3.97 0.44 20.96
CA TYR A 74 3.30 1.32 20.00
C TYR A 74 2.97 2.68 20.64
N GLU A 75 2.41 2.70 21.84
CA GLU A 75 2.12 3.92 22.59
C GLU A 75 3.41 4.73 22.84
N GLU A 76 4.44 4.11 23.44
CA GLU A 76 5.70 4.75 23.81
C GLU A 76 6.49 5.28 22.59
N ARG A 77 6.51 4.54 21.47
CA ARG A 77 7.39 4.85 20.32
C ARG A 77 6.70 5.58 19.18
N ILE A 78 5.38 5.50 19.08
CA ILE A 78 4.61 6.09 17.97
C ILE A 78 3.67 7.18 18.46
N LEU A 79 2.79 6.88 19.42
CA LEU A 79 1.73 7.82 19.81
C LEU A 79 2.26 8.97 20.69
N GLU A 80 3.00 8.65 21.76
CA GLU A 80 3.52 9.68 22.68
C GLU A 80 4.43 10.72 21.99
N PRO A 81 5.38 10.34 21.10
CA PRO A 81 6.16 11.32 20.37
C PRO A 81 5.28 12.21 19.49
N MET A 82 4.30 11.63 18.80
CA MET A 82 3.39 12.34 17.92
C MET A 82 2.53 13.36 18.69
N TYR A 83 2.02 12.99 19.88
CA TYR A 83 1.25 13.90 20.74
C TYR A 83 2.10 15.06 21.27
N ARG A 84 3.32 14.78 21.70
CA ARG A 84 4.25 15.83 22.15
C ARG A 84 4.56 16.83 21.05
N ASP A 85 4.74 16.35 19.82
CA ASP A 85 5.16 17.19 18.71
C ASP A 85 4.00 18.04 18.15
N ILE A 86 2.75 17.56 18.19
CA ILE A 86 1.58 18.34 17.75
C ILE A 86 1.07 19.33 18.81
N ALA A 87 1.37 19.11 20.09
CA ALA A 87 0.82 19.91 21.21
C ALA A 87 0.91 21.44 21.05
N PRO A 88 1.96 22.04 20.46
CA PRO A 88 2.01 23.49 20.23
C PRO A 88 0.99 24.00 19.19
N LEU A 89 0.49 23.12 18.32
CA LEU A 89 -0.43 23.43 17.23
C LEU A 89 -1.86 22.94 17.53
N ASP A 90 -2.03 22.08 18.52
CA ASP A 90 -3.33 21.57 19.00
C ASP A 90 -3.47 21.82 20.52
N PRO A 91 -3.68 23.09 20.93
CA PRO A 91 -3.76 23.46 22.35
C PRO A 91 -4.99 22.87 23.07
N GLU A 92 -6.00 22.44 22.32
CA GLU A 92 -7.22 21.81 22.85
C GLU A 92 -7.08 20.29 22.96
N GLY A 93 -6.02 19.70 22.39
CA GLY A 93 -5.76 18.25 22.42
C GLY A 93 -6.85 17.44 21.72
N ILE A 94 -7.43 17.97 20.65
CA ILE A 94 -8.53 17.34 19.91
C ILE A 94 -8.00 16.21 19.03
N LEU A 95 -6.78 16.33 18.51
CA LEU A 95 -6.17 15.38 17.59
C LEU A 95 -5.43 14.28 18.38
N SER A 96 -5.99 13.06 18.38
CA SER A 96 -5.37 11.91 19.02
C SER A 96 -5.51 10.61 18.21
N ASP A 97 -4.75 9.60 18.61
CA ASP A 97 -4.84 8.20 18.18
C ASP A 97 -4.88 8.02 16.66
N GLU A 98 -5.87 7.28 16.13
CA GLU A 98 -6.02 7.07 14.70
C GLU A 98 -6.32 8.34 13.89
N TRP A 99 -6.86 9.39 14.53
CA TRP A 99 -7.21 10.63 13.85
C TRP A 99 -5.99 11.52 13.61
N LEU A 100 -4.97 11.39 14.46
CA LEU A 100 -3.69 12.05 14.27
C LEU A 100 -2.73 11.18 13.45
N ASN A 101 -2.67 9.87 13.69
CA ASN A 101 -1.67 9.00 13.07
C ASN A 101 -1.88 8.85 11.56
N SER A 102 -0.90 9.29 10.77
CA SER A 102 -0.92 9.21 9.31
C SER A 102 0.09 8.22 8.75
N ARG A 103 0.48 7.17 9.49
CA ARG A 103 1.28 6.09 8.91
C ARG A 103 0.47 5.31 7.86
N GLY A 104 1.19 4.64 6.96
CA GLY A 104 0.63 3.78 5.91
C GLY A 104 -0.11 2.55 6.44
N ALA A 105 0.17 2.16 7.68
CA ALA A 105 -0.73 1.33 8.47
C ALA A 105 -0.76 1.79 9.92
N ILE A 106 -1.94 1.73 10.54
CA ILE A 106 -2.14 2.16 11.94
C ILE A 106 -2.83 1.07 12.74
N ALA A 107 -2.49 0.96 14.02
CA ALA A 107 -3.14 0.05 14.95
C ALA A 107 -4.26 0.79 15.67
N CYS A 108 -5.51 0.41 15.40
CA CYS A 108 -6.69 0.95 16.06
C CYS A 108 -7.05 0.02 17.22
N PHE A 109 -6.44 0.23 18.39
CA PHE A 109 -6.57 -0.67 19.54
C PHE A 109 -8.00 -0.75 20.11
N ASP A 110 -8.81 0.31 19.96
CA ASP A 110 -10.22 0.30 20.39
C ASP A 110 -11.07 -0.72 19.63
N ARG A 111 -10.66 -1.08 18.41
CA ARG A 111 -11.28 -2.10 17.56
C ARG A 111 -10.40 -3.36 17.42
N ASN A 112 -9.23 -3.36 18.04
CA ASN A 112 -8.14 -4.32 17.84
C ASN A 112 -7.93 -4.69 16.36
N THR A 113 -7.74 -3.67 15.51
CA THR A 113 -7.51 -3.87 14.08
C THR A 113 -6.31 -3.07 13.57
N ILE A 114 -5.61 -3.59 12.56
CA ILE A 114 -4.66 -2.81 11.77
C ILE A 114 -5.36 -2.30 10.50
N GLU A 115 -5.36 -0.98 10.32
CA GLU A 115 -5.84 -0.31 9.12
C GLU A 115 -4.69 -0.12 8.13
N ILE A 116 -4.84 -0.57 6.88
CA ILE A 116 -3.89 -0.34 5.79
C ILE A 116 -4.43 0.81 4.94
N ARG A 117 -3.62 1.85 4.72
CA ARG A 117 -4.03 3.14 4.14
C ARG A 117 -3.32 3.51 2.83
N LEU A 118 -2.59 2.55 2.25
CA LEU A 118 -1.79 2.75 1.04
C LEU A 118 -2.48 2.38 -0.27
N ILE A 119 -3.72 1.89 -0.24
CA ILE A 119 -4.46 1.50 -1.44
C ILE A 119 -5.19 2.73 -2.00
N ASP A 120 -4.85 3.18 -3.21
CA ASP A 120 -5.70 4.14 -3.92
C ASP A 120 -7.00 3.46 -4.38
N THR A 121 -8.07 4.23 -4.54
CA THR A 121 -9.31 3.76 -5.16
C THR A 121 -9.07 3.41 -6.63
N GLN A 122 -9.64 2.31 -7.07
CA GLN A 122 -9.57 1.82 -8.45
C GLN A 122 -10.76 2.30 -9.29
N GLU A 123 -10.77 1.95 -10.58
CA GLU A 123 -11.79 2.42 -11.52
C GLU A 123 -13.19 1.85 -11.28
N CYS A 124 -13.29 0.74 -10.54
CA CYS A 124 -14.56 0.11 -10.18
C CYS A 124 -14.41 -0.82 -8.96
N ALA A 125 -15.55 -1.17 -8.35
CA ALA A 125 -15.61 -1.96 -7.12
C ALA A 125 -14.96 -3.34 -7.25
N SER A 126 -15.08 -4.00 -8.41
CA SER A 126 -14.45 -5.31 -8.61
C SER A 126 -12.92 -5.23 -8.73
N MET A 127 -12.38 -4.09 -9.17
CA MET A 127 -10.93 -3.83 -9.16
C MET A 127 -10.44 -3.49 -7.74
N ASP A 128 -11.19 -2.66 -6.99
CA ASP A 128 -10.89 -2.38 -5.57
C ASP A 128 -10.83 -3.66 -4.74
N THR A 129 -11.83 -4.53 -4.89
CA THR A 129 -11.88 -5.80 -4.17
C THR A 129 -10.78 -6.77 -4.59
N ALA A 130 -10.35 -6.78 -5.85
CA ALA A 130 -9.21 -7.59 -6.29
C ALA A 130 -7.90 -7.13 -5.64
N VAL A 131 -7.63 -5.81 -5.61
CA VAL A 131 -6.44 -5.25 -4.95
C VAL A 131 -6.48 -5.51 -3.45
N ALA A 132 -7.63 -5.26 -2.79
CA ALA A 132 -7.80 -5.53 -1.37
C ALA A 132 -7.62 -7.02 -1.03
N ALA A 133 -8.15 -7.93 -1.87
CA ALA A 133 -7.98 -9.37 -1.71
C ALA A 133 -6.52 -9.78 -1.87
N ALA A 134 -5.79 -9.27 -2.86
CA ALA A 134 -4.37 -9.56 -3.04
C ALA A 134 -3.54 -9.16 -1.82
N VAL A 135 -3.76 -7.96 -1.27
CA VAL A 135 -3.12 -7.48 -0.05
C VAL A 135 -3.49 -8.37 1.15
N TYR A 136 -4.77 -8.69 1.32
CA TYR A 136 -5.26 -9.57 2.39
C TYR A 136 -4.60 -10.95 2.34
N TYR A 137 -4.64 -11.64 1.20
CA TYR A 137 -4.09 -12.99 1.07
C TYR A 137 -2.58 -13.00 1.22
N LEU A 138 -1.87 -11.96 0.78
CA LEU A 138 -0.43 -11.84 1.03
C LEU A 138 -0.12 -11.69 2.52
N VAL A 139 -0.84 -10.80 3.23
CA VAL A 139 -0.68 -10.66 4.68
C VAL A 139 -1.00 -11.97 5.39
N ARG A 140 -2.12 -12.62 5.03
CA ARG A 140 -2.51 -13.93 5.58
C ARG A 140 -1.45 -14.99 5.34
N GLY A 141 -0.91 -15.09 4.13
CA GLY A 141 0.15 -16.04 3.79
C GLY A 141 1.42 -15.83 4.62
N LEU A 142 1.82 -14.57 4.84
CA LEU A 142 2.96 -14.24 5.71
C LEU A 142 2.70 -14.59 7.18
N VAL A 143 1.49 -14.31 7.69
CA VAL A 143 1.07 -14.63 9.06
C VAL A 143 1.03 -16.14 9.29
N GLU A 144 0.48 -16.90 8.35
CA GLU A 144 0.43 -18.37 8.38
C GLU A 144 1.80 -19.04 8.15
N GLY A 145 2.82 -18.27 7.83
CA GLY A 145 4.17 -18.79 7.55
C GLY A 145 4.30 -19.52 6.21
N PHE A 146 3.40 -19.24 5.26
CA PHE A 146 3.37 -19.91 3.95
C PHE A 146 4.64 -19.65 3.13
N PHE A 147 5.14 -18.41 3.13
CA PHE A 147 6.34 -18.06 2.37
C PHE A 147 7.63 -18.16 3.20
N THR A 148 7.56 -17.76 4.48
CA THR A 148 8.70 -17.73 5.39
C THR A 148 8.22 -17.82 6.83
N ALA A 149 9.10 -18.23 7.75
CA ALA A 149 8.77 -18.25 9.16
C ALA A 149 8.41 -16.84 9.65
N PRO A 150 7.30 -16.63 10.40
CA PRO A 150 6.86 -15.27 10.70
C PRO A 150 7.84 -14.41 11.50
N LEU A 151 8.71 -15.02 12.31
CA LEU A 151 9.79 -14.30 13.00
C LEU A 151 10.81 -13.67 12.03
N ALA A 152 10.97 -14.21 10.82
CA ALA A 152 11.87 -13.66 9.82
C ALA A 152 11.41 -12.28 9.31
N LEU A 153 10.11 -12.00 9.34
CA LEU A 153 9.52 -10.72 8.93
C LEU A 153 10.07 -9.54 9.73
N ARG A 154 10.47 -9.78 10.98
CA ARG A 154 11.03 -8.78 11.90
C ARG A 154 12.46 -8.36 11.56
N ARG A 155 13.14 -9.10 10.69
CA ARG A 155 14.55 -8.84 10.32
C ARG A 155 14.71 -7.74 9.29
N VAL A 156 13.66 -7.44 8.52
CA VAL A 156 13.71 -6.40 7.51
C VAL A 156 13.53 -5.03 8.17
N SER A 157 14.50 -4.15 7.97
CA SER A 157 14.49 -2.83 8.58
C SER A 157 13.41 -1.94 7.96
N THR A 158 12.92 -0.97 8.74
CA THR A 158 11.95 0.02 8.25
C THR A 158 12.53 0.82 7.08
N GLU A 159 13.82 1.12 7.10
CA GLU A 159 14.52 1.90 6.07
C GLU A 159 14.55 1.16 4.74
N LEU A 160 14.79 -0.16 4.76
CA LEU A 160 14.77 -0.99 3.57
C LEU A 160 13.37 -1.02 2.96
N LEU A 161 12.34 -1.27 3.79
CA LEU A 161 10.94 -1.28 3.35
C LEU A 161 10.53 0.08 2.75
N ARG A 162 10.93 1.18 3.39
CA ARG A 162 10.66 2.53 2.89
C ARG A 162 11.34 2.79 1.55
N GLY A 163 12.60 2.36 1.38
CA GLY A 163 13.29 2.49 0.09
C GLY A 163 12.60 1.76 -1.06
N ILE A 164 11.97 0.61 -0.79
CA ILE A 164 11.13 -0.10 -1.77
C ILE A 164 9.83 0.68 -2.03
N LEU A 165 9.17 1.15 -0.97
CA LEU A 165 7.93 1.92 -1.08
C LEU A 165 8.14 3.18 -1.93
N ASP A 166 9.19 3.95 -1.67
CA ASP A 166 9.49 5.20 -2.39
C ASP A 166 9.66 4.95 -3.90
N ARG A 167 10.25 3.81 -4.29
CA ARG A 167 10.35 3.42 -5.71
C ARG A 167 9.01 2.96 -6.27
N ALA A 168 8.23 2.19 -5.51
CA ALA A 168 6.90 1.76 -5.94
C ALA A 168 5.92 2.93 -6.09
N VAL A 169 5.99 3.95 -5.23
CA VAL A 169 5.19 5.19 -5.35
C VAL A 169 5.52 5.93 -6.65
N ARG A 170 6.82 6.02 -6.98
CA ARG A 170 7.30 6.69 -8.19
C ARG A 170 6.94 5.93 -9.45
N ASP A 171 7.31 4.65 -9.51
CA ASP A 171 7.35 3.85 -10.74
C ASP A 171 6.22 2.81 -10.82
N GLY A 172 5.38 2.68 -9.79
CA GLY A 172 4.28 1.73 -9.75
C GLY A 172 4.77 0.29 -9.96
N GLY A 173 4.10 -0.44 -10.85
CA GLY A 173 4.44 -1.81 -11.22
C GLY A 173 5.83 -1.97 -11.87
N ASP A 174 6.39 -0.89 -12.43
CA ASP A 174 7.70 -0.91 -13.10
C ASP A 174 8.89 -0.76 -12.15
N ALA A 175 8.63 -0.45 -10.87
CA ALA A 175 9.67 -0.33 -9.86
C ALA A 175 10.49 -1.63 -9.75
N PHE A 176 11.82 -1.51 -9.81
CA PHE A 176 12.72 -2.65 -9.58
C PHE A 176 12.96 -2.88 -8.09
N ILE A 177 12.83 -4.14 -7.68
CA ILE A 177 13.09 -4.62 -6.32
C ILE A 177 14.17 -5.70 -6.41
N GLY A 178 15.26 -5.51 -5.67
CA GLY A 178 16.46 -6.35 -5.73
C GLY A 178 17.08 -6.67 -4.37
N GLU A 179 16.46 -6.19 -3.29
CA GLU A 179 16.89 -6.40 -1.93
C GLU A 179 16.76 -7.89 -1.57
N ARG A 180 17.90 -8.57 -1.44
CA ARG A 180 17.98 -10.01 -1.15
C ARG A 180 17.13 -10.40 0.05
N ASP A 181 17.25 -9.65 1.15
CA ASP A 181 16.55 -9.97 2.39
C ASP A 181 15.04 -9.83 2.26
N TYR A 182 14.56 -8.94 1.38
CA TYR A 182 13.15 -8.74 1.12
C TYR A 182 12.59 -9.80 0.16
N LEU A 183 13.26 -10.03 -0.97
CA LEU A 183 12.86 -11.06 -1.95
C LEU A 183 12.88 -12.46 -1.33
N GLY A 184 13.85 -12.72 -0.45
CA GLY A 184 13.95 -13.98 0.30
C GLY A 184 12.77 -14.27 1.23
N LEU A 185 12.02 -13.25 1.69
CA LEU A 185 10.80 -13.47 2.47
C LEU A 185 9.70 -14.19 1.67
N PHE A 186 9.75 -14.08 0.34
CA PHE A 186 8.79 -14.66 -0.58
C PHE A 186 9.32 -15.92 -1.30
N GLY A 187 10.49 -16.42 -0.90
CA GLY A 187 11.15 -17.54 -1.56
C GLY A 187 11.71 -17.21 -2.96
N LEU A 188 11.89 -15.93 -3.28
CA LEU A 188 12.43 -15.47 -4.56
C LEU A 188 13.96 -15.36 -4.52
N ASP A 189 14.60 -15.55 -5.68
CA ASP A 189 16.05 -15.30 -5.81
C ASP A 189 16.39 -13.81 -5.72
N SER A 190 17.67 -13.48 -5.49
CA SER A 190 18.12 -12.08 -5.36
C SER A 190 18.25 -11.34 -6.70
N LYS A 191 17.60 -11.81 -7.77
CA LYS A 191 17.65 -11.12 -9.06
C LYS A 191 16.67 -9.94 -9.01
N PRO A 192 17.11 -8.71 -9.35
CA PRO A 192 16.21 -7.57 -9.45
C PRO A 192 15.06 -7.86 -10.43
N ARG A 193 13.82 -7.61 -9.99
CA ARG A 193 12.59 -7.85 -10.77
C ARG A 193 11.66 -6.65 -10.64
N LYS A 194 10.83 -6.43 -11.66
CA LYS A 194 9.73 -5.47 -11.59
C LYS A 194 8.73 -5.88 -10.51
N ALA A 195 8.19 -4.92 -9.78
CA ALA A 195 7.20 -5.16 -8.74
C ALA A 195 5.92 -5.82 -9.29
N SER A 196 5.50 -5.48 -10.52
CA SER A 196 4.39 -6.15 -11.21
C SER A 196 4.65 -7.64 -11.44
N PHE A 197 5.89 -8.00 -11.79
CA PHE A 197 6.28 -9.39 -11.96
C PHE A 197 6.31 -10.14 -10.63
N ILE A 198 6.79 -9.51 -9.56
CA ILE A 198 6.74 -10.06 -8.20
C ILE A 198 5.28 -10.33 -7.81
N TRP A 199 4.38 -9.37 -8.01
CA TRP A 199 2.96 -9.55 -7.74
C TRP A 199 2.32 -10.70 -8.52
N ARG A 200 2.65 -10.86 -9.81
CA ARG A 200 2.17 -11.99 -10.61
C ARG A 200 2.59 -13.33 -10.00
N LEU A 201 3.84 -13.46 -9.57
CA LEU A 201 4.33 -14.67 -8.91
C LEU A 201 3.60 -14.92 -7.59
N LEU A 202 3.49 -13.89 -6.75
CA LEU A 202 2.81 -13.97 -5.45
C LEU A 202 1.34 -14.36 -5.63
N ALA A 203 0.63 -13.72 -6.56
CA ALA A 203 -0.77 -14.00 -6.84
C ALA A 203 -0.99 -15.44 -7.29
N GLY A 204 -0.10 -15.98 -8.14
CA GLY A 204 -0.11 -17.39 -8.55
C GLY A 204 0.03 -18.33 -7.34
N SER A 205 1.07 -18.15 -6.53
CA SER A 205 1.31 -18.98 -5.34
C SER A 205 0.17 -18.88 -4.32
N LEU A 206 -0.38 -17.67 -4.11
CA LEU A 206 -1.50 -17.47 -3.21
C LEU A 206 -2.79 -18.11 -3.73
N ALA A 207 -3.05 -18.11 -5.05
CA ALA A 207 -4.22 -18.77 -5.64
C ALA A 207 -4.13 -20.31 -5.67
N GLU A 208 -2.92 -20.86 -5.59
CA GLU A 208 -2.70 -22.28 -5.31
C GLU A 208 -3.01 -22.61 -3.84
N ARG A 209 -2.55 -21.76 -2.92
CA ARG A 209 -2.73 -21.94 -1.47
C ARG A 209 -4.15 -21.68 -0.98
N TYR A 210 -4.79 -20.65 -1.53
CA TYR A 210 -6.12 -20.16 -1.18
C TYR A 210 -7.00 -20.15 -2.44
N PRO A 211 -7.73 -21.25 -2.73
CA PRO A 211 -8.52 -21.38 -3.96
C PRO A 211 -9.53 -20.23 -4.19
N GLU A 212 -10.03 -19.60 -3.12
CA GLU A 212 -10.94 -18.46 -3.17
C GLU A 212 -10.30 -17.24 -3.85
N MET A 213 -8.97 -17.13 -3.81
CA MET A 213 -8.25 -16.04 -4.47
C MET A 213 -8.37 -16.11 -6.00
N ARG A 214 -8.64 -17.30 -6.57
CA ARG A 214 -8.75 -17.50 -8.03
C ARG A 214 -9.81 -16.61 -8.66
N ALA A 215 -10.85 -16.21 -7.92
CA ALA A 215 -11.88 -15.29 -8.40
C ALA A 215 -11.34 -13.89 -8.74
N TYR A 216 -10.24 -13.47 -8.11
CA TYR A 216 -9.63 -12.16 -8.29
C TYR A 216 -8.50 -12.16 -9.33
N ILE A 217 -7.93 -13.34 -9.65
CA ILE A 217 -6.80 -13.47 -10.59
C ILE A 217 -7.04 -12.79 -11.94
N PRO A 218 -8.21 -12.94 -12.60
CA PRO A 218 -8.44 -12.27 -13.88
C PRO A 218 -8.28 -10.74 -13.83
N ARG A 219 -8.56 -10.11 -12.69
CA ARG A 219 -8.43 -8.65 -12.49
C ARG A 219 -6.99 -8.25 -12.16
N LEU A 220 -6.31 -9.07 -11.36
CA LEU A 220 -4.90 -8.89 -11.05
C LEU A 220 -4.02 -9.07 -12.30
N ASP A 221 -4.39 -9.96 -13.21
CA ASP A 221 -3.70 -10.14 -14.48
C ASP A 221 -3.79 -8.88 -15.35
N ILE A 222 -4.93 -8.19 -15.38
CA ILE A 222 -5.06 -6.89 -16.06
C ILE A 222 -4.04 -5.89 -15.51
N ILE A 223 -3.93 -5.78 -14.18
CA ILE A 223 -2.96 -4.87 -13.55
C ILE A 223 -1.52 -5.29 -13.88
N ALA A 224 -1.23 -6.59 -13.85
CA ALA A 224 0.11 -7.09 -14.13
C ALA A 224 0.53 -6.95 -15.60
N GLU A 225 -0.41 -7.08 -16.53
CA GLU A 225 -0.16 -7.03 -17.98
C GLU A 225 -0.24 -5.62 -18.54
N GLU A 226 -1.25 -4.87 -18.13
CA GLU A 226 -1.53 -3.53 -18.63
C GLU A 226 -0.95 -2.43 -17.73
N GLY A 227 -0.39 -2.77 -16.57
CA GLY A 227 0.08 -1.81 -15.58
C GLY A 227 -1.04 -1.34 -14.64
N THR A 228 -0.65 -0.55 -13.65
CA THR A 228 -1.54 0.06 -12.65
C THR A 228 -2.59 0.96 -13.31
N LEU A 229 -3.65 1.33 -12.59
CA LEU A 229 -4.63 2.29 -13.14
C LEU A 229 -3.94 3.62 -13.52
N SER A 230 -2.91 4.05 -12.79
CA SER A 230 -2.07 5.18 -13.17
C SER A 230 -1.41 5.02 -14.53
N ASP A 231 -0.87 3.83 -14.84
CA ASP A 231 -0.30 3.53 -16.16
C ASP A 231 -1.35 3.65 -17.25
N ARG A 232 -2.54 3.10 -16.99
CA ARG A 232 -3.66 3.11 -17.94
C ARG A 232 -4.18 4.53 -18.18
N ILE A 233 -4.36 5.34 -17.13
CA ILE A 233 -4.75 6.75 -17.23
C ILE A 233 -3.71 7.54 -18.04
N LEU A 234 -2.42 7.35 -17.75
CA LEU A 234 -1.34 8.05 -18.47
C LEU A 234 -1.34 7.70 -19.97
N ARG A 235 -1.60 6.43 -20.33
CA ARG A 235 -1.76 6.04 -21.73
C ARG A 235 -2.98 6.70 -22.37
N GLY A 236 -4.12 6.70 -21.69
CA GLY A 236 -5.36 7.29 -22.19
C GLY A 236 -5.28 8.81 -22.42
N LEU A 237 -4.50 9.51 -21.60
CA LEU A 237 -4.23 10.95 -21.74
C LEU A 237 -3.31 11.30 -22.93
N GLY A 238 -2.60 10.33 -23.51
CA GLY A 238 -1.91 10.50 -24.80
C GLY A 238 -0.77 11.54 -24.81
N GLY A 239 0.06 11.60 -23.76
CA GLY A 239 1.27 12.46 -23.71
C GLY A 239 1.03 13.97 -23.61
N GLY A 240 -0.22 14.43 -23.77
CA GLY A 240 -0.62 15.84 -23.66
C GLY A 240 -1.80 16.01 -22.71
N VAL A 241 -1.58 16.74 -21.62
CA VAL A 241 -2.62 17.00 -20.61
C VAL A 241 -3.24 18.36 -20.84
N THR A 242 -4.54 18.33 -21.15
CA THR A 242 -5.41 19.50 -21.22
C THR A 242 -6.60 19.25 -20.31
N ARG A 243 -7.31 20.31 -19.92
CA ARG A 243 -8.54 20.17 -19.14
C ARG A 243 -9.53 19.22 -19.83
N ASP A 244 -9.69 19.34 -21.15
CA ASP A 244 -10.63 18.52 -21.90
C ASP A 244 -10.19 17.06 -22.01
N SER A 245 -8.88 16.78 -22.16
CA SER A 245 -8.40 15.39 -22.15
C SER A 245 -8.59 14.73 -20.79
N ILE A 246 -8.37 15.46 -19.68
CA ILE A 246 -8.65 14.96 -18.33
C ILE A 246 -10.14 14.68 -18.15
N ILE A 247 -11.02 15.62 -18.51
CA ILE A 247 -12.47 15.44 -18.36
C ILE A 247 -12.94 14.22 -19.15
N ARG A 248 -12.50 14.07 -20.41
CA ARG A 248 -12.83 12.89 -21.22
C ARG A 248 -12.34 11.61 -20.56
N GLU A 249 -11.10 11.62 -20.06
CA GLU A 249 -10.52 10.44 -19.43
C GLU A 249 -11.29 9.99 -18.19
N TYR A 250 -11.53 10.92 -17.27
CA TYR A 250 -12.24 10.63 -16.04
C TYR A 250 -13.73 10.36 -16.28
N SER A 251 -14.31 10.84 -17.38
CA SER A 251 -15.66 10.42 -17.79
C SER A 251 -15.69 8.95 -18.21
N ARG A 252 -14.63 8.43 -18.87
CA ARG A 252 -14.50 7.00 -19.17
C ARG A 252 -14.37 6.18 -17.88
N LEU A 253 -13.58 6.64 -16.91
CA LEU A 253 -13.49 6.00 -15.59
C LEU A 253 -14.85 5.99 -14.86
N ALA A 254 -15.63 7.06 -14.95
CA ALA A 254 -16.98 7.08 -14.38
C ALA A 254 -17.91 6.03 -15.04
N SER A 255 -17.79 5.81 -16.35
CA SER A 255 -18.50 4.71 -17.03
C SER A 255 -18.02 3.33 -16.60
N CYS A 256 -16.71 3.16 -16.34
CA CYS A 256 -16.15 1.93 -15.76
C CYS A 256 -16.72 1.64 -14.37
N LEU A 257 -16.86 2.68 -13.53
CA LEU A 257 -17.46 2.56 -12.21
C LEU A 257 -18.94 2.14 -12.30
N ASP A 258 -19.72 2.77 -13.17
CA ASP A 258 -21.14 2.47 -13.37
C ASP A 258 -21.36 1.03 -13.89
N GLY A 259 -20.49 0.56 -14.80
CA GLY A 259 -20.58 -0.78 -15.37
C GLY A 259 -19.89 -1.89 -14.57
N ASP A 260 -19.15 -1.56 -13.51
CA ASP A 260 -18.20 -2.46 -12.81
C ASP A 260 -17.21 -3.15 -13.77
N LEU A 261 -16.62 -2.38 -14.68
CA LEU A 261 -15.70 -2.88 -15.72
C LEU A 261 -14.29 -2.31 -15.55
N PRO A 262 -13.24 -3.10 -15.79
CA PRO A 262 -11.87 -2.60 -15.76
C PRO A 262 -11.65 -1.59 -16.89
N TYR A 263 -10.90 -0.53 -16.58
CA TYR A 263 -10.59 0.53 -17.53
C TYR A 263 -9.45 0.10 -18.46
N ARG A 264 -9.66 0.19 -19.77
CA ARG A 264 -8.65 -0.08 -20.81
C ARG A 264 -8.62 1.09 -21.80
N PRO A 265 -7.50 1.84 -21.89
CA PRO A 265 -7.38 3.07 -22.68
C PRO A 265 -7.42 2.86 -24.19
#